data_AF-A0A924N146-F1
#
_entry.id   AF-A0A924N146-F1
#
_cell.length_a   1.000
_cell.length_b   1.000
_cell.length_c   1.000
_cell.angle_alpha   90.00
_cell.angle_beta   90.00
_cell.angle_gamma   90.00
#
_symmetry.space_group_name_H-M   'P 1'
#
loop_
_entity.id
_entity.type
_entity.pdbx_description
1 polymer ?
#
loop_
_entity_poly.entity_id
_entity_poly.type
_entity_poly.pdbx_seq_one_letter_code
_entity_poly.pdbx_strand_id
1 'polypeptide(L)' 'TLDHEAIPEAGWPAMTMGFKAAPALLDGVAVGDKVAFDLKLHDGSGEVTAISKR' A
#
# COMPACT_ATOMS: atom_id res chain seq x y z
N THR A 1 6.72 -4.97 -1.93
CA THR A 1 6.61 -4.09 -0.73
C THR A 1 6.42 -2.68 -1.21
N LEU A 2 5.80 -1.83 -0.40
CA LEU A 2 5.62 -0.40 -0.71
C LEU A 2 6.46 0.42 0.27
N ASP A 3 7.22 1.37 -0.27
CA ASP A 3 7.84 2.44 0.52
C ASP A 3 6.78 3.53 0.70
N HIS A 4 6.08 3.49 1.83
CA HIS A 4 4.94 4.36 2.07
C HIS A 4 5.33 5.53 2.97
N GLU A 5 4.67 6.66 2.77
CA GLU A 5 4.73 7.79 3.70
C GLU A 5 4.02 7.45 5.01
N ALA A 6 4.08 8.34 6.02
CA ALA A 6 3.39 8.09 7.27
C ALA A 6 1.88 7.87 7.02
N ILE A 7 1.30 6.89 7.71
CA ILE A 7 -0.14 6.56 7.67
C ILE A 7 -0.69 6.88 9.07
N PRO A 8 -1.16 8.12 9.32
CA PRO A 8 -1.55 8.57 10.65
C PRO A 8 -2.73 7.77 11.23
N GLU A 9 -3.66 7.34 10.38
CA GLU A 9 -4.83 6.55 10.78
C GLU A 9 -4.45 5.18 11.35
N ALA A 10 -3.31 4.63 10.91
CA ALA A 10 -2.75 3.38 11.43
C ALA A 10 -1.68 3.61 12.51
N GLY A 11 -1.26 4.86 12.75
CA GLY A 11 -0.14 5.20 13.61
C GLY A 11 1.23 4.74 13.08
N TRP A 12 1.36 4.50 11.78
CA TRP A 12 2.59 3.99 11.17
C TRP A 12 3.48 5.12 10.63
N PRO A 13 4.79 5.11 10.93
CA PRO A 13 5.73 6.05 10.32
C PRO A 13 5.94 5.74 8.84
N ALA A 14 6.63 6.64 8.12
CA ALA A 14 7.10 6.32 6.78
C ALA A 14 8.08 5.14 6.84
N MET A 15 7.80 4.08 6.10
CA MET A 15 8.63 2.87 6.08
C MET A 15 8.32 2.00 4.87
N THR A 16 9.19 1.04 4.61
CA THR A 16 8.94 -0.02 3.64
C THR A 16 8.22 -1.19 4.31
N MET A 17 6.99 -1.47 3.91
CA MET A 17 6.16 -2.55 4.48
C MET A 17 5.56 -3.45 3.40
N GLY A 18 5.26 -4.71 3.78
CA GLY A 18 4.48 -5.63 2.97
C GLY A 18 2.99 -5.51 3.28
N PHE A 19 2.18 -5.31 2.24
CA PHE A 19 0.72 -5.31 2.33
C PHE A 19 0.15 -6.48 1.55
N LYS A 20 -0.99 -7.01 2.02
CA LYS A 20 -1.73 -8.00 1.25
C LYS A 20 -2.44 -7.28 0.10
N ALA A 21 -2.41 -7.83 -1.11
CA ALA A 21 -3.11 -7.28 -2.26
C ALA A 21 -3.61 -8.42 -3.15
N ALA A 22 -4.75 -8.23 -3.80
CA ALA A 22 -5.20 -9.12 -4.85
C ALA A 22 -4.28 -8.96 -6.10
N PRO A 23 -3.93 -10.03 -6.82
CA PRO A 23 -3.03 -9.94 -7.98
C PRO A 23 -3.51 -8.95 -9.06
N ALA A 24 -4.83 -8.89 -9.28
CA ALA A 24 -5.44 -7.99 -10.27
C ALA A 24 -5.28 -6.50 -9.94
N LEU A 25 -4.98 -6.14 -8.69
CA LEU A 25 -4.66 -4.75 -8.32
C LEU A 25 -3.25 -4.37 -8.77
N LEU A 26 -2.37 -5.34 -8.95
CA LEU A 26 -0.98 -5.10 -9.35
C LEU A 26 -0.82 -4.99 -10.86
N ASP A 27 -1.89 -5.19 -11.62
CA ASP A 27 -1.88 -5.02 -13.07
C ASP A 27 -1.55 -3.55 -13.42
N GLY A 28 -0.50 -3.38 -14.21
CA GLY A 28 -0.07 -2.08 -14.69
C GLY A 28 0.88 -1.33 -13.75
N VAL A 29 1.13 -1.78 -12.51
CA VAL A 29 2.16 -1.18 -11.63
C VAL A 29 3.46 -1.97 -11.66
N ALA A 30 4.58 -1.25 -11.60
CA ALA A 30 5.92 -1.79 -11.64
C ALA A 30 6.78 -1.21 -10.50
N VAL A 31 7.89 -1.89 -10.21
CA VAL A 31 8.88 -1.39 -9.25
C VAL A 31 9.41 -0.04 -9.72
N GLY A 32 9.40 0.94 -8.81
CA GLY A 32 9.81 2.33 -9.09
C GLY A 32 8.64 3.27 -9.41
N ASP A 33 7.43 2.75 -9.67
CA ASP A 33 6.24 3.60 -9.81
C ASP A 33 5.91 4.27 -8.48
N LYS A 34 5.58 5.57 -8.56
CA LYS A 34 4.87 6.25 -7.47
C LYS A 34 3.40 5.94 -7.61
N VAL A 35 2.80 5.49 -6.52
CA VAL A 35 1.41 5.02 -6.50
C VAL A 35 0.64 5.66 -5.36
N ALA A 36 -0.64 5.88 -5.56
CA ALA A 36 -1.61 6.10 -4.51
C ALA A 36 -2.37 4.79 -4.27
N PHE A 37 -2.64 4.45 -3.02
CA PHE A 37 -3.31 3.20 -2.68
C PHE A 37 -4.18 3.37 -1.44
N ASP A 38 -5.28 2.63 -1.41
CA ASP A 38 -6.21 2.59 -0.28
C ASP A 38 -6.00 1.30 0.51
N LEU A 39 -5.98 1.43 1.84
CA LEU A 39 -5.78 0.31 2.75
C LEU A 39 -7.04 0.03 3.56
N LYS A 40 -7.28 -1.26 3.80
CA LYS A 40 -8.12 -1.76 4.87
C LYS A 40 -7.24 -2.32 5.98
N LEU A 41 -7.31 -1.72 7.15
CA LEU A 41 -6.51 -2.11 8.30
C LEU A 41 -7.13 -3.30 9.03
N HIS A 42 -6.31 -4.26 9.42
CA HIS A 42 -6.68 -5.46 10.16
C HIS A 42 -5.60 -5.78 11.18
N ASP A 43 -5.88 -5.60 12.48
CA ASP A 43 -5.03 -5.98 13.63
C ASP A 43 -3.51 -5.92 13.35
N GLY A 44 -3.00 -4.71 13.07
CA GLY A 44 -1.56 -4.48 12.85
C GLY A 44 -1.05 -4.80 11.43
N SER A 45 -1.93 -5.12 10.50
CA SER A 45 -1.65 -5.34 9.08
C SER A 45 -2.56 -4.51 8.17
N GLY A 46 -2.19 -4.37 6.89
CA GLY A 46 -2.99 -3.66 5.89
C GLY A 46 -3.20 -4.49 4.63
N GLU A 47 -4.43 -4.47 4.12
CA GLU A 47 -4.82 -5.01 2.81
C GLU A 47 -5.07 -3.86 1.83
N VAL A 48 -4.39 -3.87 0.69
CA VAL A 48 -4.61 -2.93 -0.40
C VAL A 48 -5.94 -3.26 -1.08
N THR A 49 -6.83 -2.29 -1.12
CA THR A 49 -8.17 -2.40 -1.73
C THR A 49 -8.27 -1.67 -3.06
N ALA A 50 -7.43 -0.65 -3.27
CA ALA A 50 -7.26 0.05 -4.53
C ALA A 50 -5.81 0.53 -4.67
N ILE A 51 -5.30 0.61 -5.90
CA ILE A 51 -3.99 1.16 -6.22
C ILE A 51 -4.03 1.80 -7.61
N SER A 52 -3.34 2.92 -7.76
CA SER A 52 -3.27 3.67 -9.00
C SER A 52 -1.92 4.38 -9.11
N LYS A 53 -1.42 4.56 -10.33
CA LYS A 53 -0.20 5.37 -10.55
C LYS A 53 -0.49 6.83 -10.29
N ARG A 54 0.51 7.52 -9.76
CA ARG A 54 0.50 8.97 -9.59
C ARG A 54 1.15 9.69 -10.76
#